data_AF-A0A0M2UZ28-F1
#
_entry.id   AF-A0A0M2UZ28-F1
#
_cell.length_a   1.000
_cell.length_b   1.000
_cell.length_c   1.000
_cell.angle_alpha   90.00
_cell.angle_beta   90.00
_cell.angle_gamma   90.00
#
_symmetry.space_group_name_H-M   'P 1'
#
loop_
_entity.id
_entity.type
_entity.pdbx_description
1 polymer ?
#
loop_
_entity_poly.entity_id
_entity_poly.type
_entity_poly.pdbx_seq_one_letter_code
_entity_poly.pdbx_strand_id
1 'polypeptide(L)'
;MGTRLTQTDTIISVVAPHLQQPVADFVAKLAARGYQAGDRVSANFYENGYSTAAILLIVAMIESMLQRDRYFLLKSKPNMKLNEVPVKYLKETLRYRRHSHVRELFELRNALAHNHMWEVEYTLPAAGGRTYRKSKLMPGSHHLKALPGTNARIPRTRIVKFNLLPARVDRTDLVKALDVCNHAFAHLYKKEQRPVRFLDDIIVCGKRHIPFKQLAEFLRNEL
;
A
#
# COMPACT_ATOMS: atom_id res chain seq x y z
N MET A 1 -11.50 -8.57 -54.12
CA MET A 1 -10.65 -7.84 -53.16
C MET A 1 -11.52 -7.44 -51.97
N GLY A 2 -11.41 -8.15 -50.85
CA GLY A 2 -12.20 -7.85 -49.64
C GLY A 2 -11.57 -6.67 -48.90
N THR A 3 -12.31 -5.58 -48.79
CA THR A 3 -12.00 -4.42 -47.95
C THR A 3 -11.92 -4.88 -46.48
N ARG A 4 -10.70 -5.12 -45.98
CA ARG A 4 -10.46 -5.19 -44.54
C ARG A 4 -10.79 -3.82 -43.96
N LEU A 5 -11.96 -3.70 -43.34
CA LEU A 5 -12.23 -2.62 -42.41
C LEU A 5 -11.10 -2.63 -41.38
N THR A 6 -10.30 -1.57 -41.36
CA THR A 6 -9.28 -1.31 -40.34
C THR A 6 -10.02 -1.03 -39.04
N GLN A 7 -10.33 -2.10 -38.29
CA GLN A 7 -10.97 -1.98 -36.99
C GLN A 7 -9.99 -1.28 -36.05
N THR A 8 -10.37 -0.09 -35.59
CA THR A 8 -9.57 0.67 -34.61
C THR A 8 -9.77 0.06 -33.23
N ASP A 9 -8.75 -0.63 -32.73
CA ASP A 9 -8.73 -1.13 -31.36
C ASP A 9 -8.23 -0.05 -30.39
N THR A 10 -8.78 -0.02 -29.19
CA THR A 10 -8.38 0.92 -28.12
C THR A 10 -7.91 0.14 -26.90
N ILE A 11 -6.74 0.49 -26.37
CA ILE A 11 -6.20 -0.06 -25.11
C ILE A 11 -6.24 1.00 -24.00
N ILE A 12 -6.53 0.58 -22.78
CA ILE A 12 -6.46 1.42 -21.58
C ILE A 12 -5.15 1.14 -20.88
N SER A 13 -4.28 2.15 -20.82
CA SER A 13 -2.99 2.06 -20.14
C SER A 13 -3.15 2.27 -18.64
N VAL A 14 -2.61 1.34 -17.85
CA VAL A 14 -2.47 1.45 -16.40
C VAL A 14 -1.15 0.87 -15.96
N VAL A 15 -0.54 1.46 -14.93
CA VAL A 15 0.78 1.05 -14.45
C VAL A 15 0.73 -0.13 -13.48
N ALA A 16 -0.41 -0.37 -12.82
CA ALA A 16 -0.50 -1.34 -11.73
C ALA A 16 0.08 -2.75 -12.04
N PRO A 17 -0.19 -3.38 -13.20
CA PRO A 17 0.35 -4.72 -13.48
C PRO A 17 1.88 -4.74 -13.54
N HIS A 18 2.48 -3.65 -14.02
CA HIS A 18 3.93 -3.53 -14.16
C HIS A 18 4.67 -3.26 -12.84
N LEU A 19 3.95 -2.94 -11.77
CA LEU A 19 4.54 -2.65 -10.45
C LEU A 19 4.64 -3.88 -9.54
N GLN A 20 4.03 -5.01 -9.89
CA GLN A 20 4.08 -6.24 -9.09
C GLN A 20 5.51 -6.76 -8.92
N GLN A 21 6.27 -6.85 -10.02
CA GLN A 21 7.66 -7.33 -9.98
C GLN A 21 8.57 -6.38 -9.19
N PRO A 22 8.54 -5.05 -9.39
CA PRO A 22 9.26 -4.11 -8.52
C PRO A 22 8.95 -4.26 -7.02
N VAL A 23 7.68 -4.48 -6.65
CA VAL A 23 7.30 -4.77 -5.25
C VAL A 23 7.93 -6.08 -4.78
N ALA A 24 7.88 -7.14 -5.60
CA ALA A 24 8.51 -8.42 -5.30
C ALA A 24 10.03 -8.32 -5.12
N ASP A 25 10.70 -7.48 -5.92
CA ASP A 25 12.14 -7.26 -5.85
C ASP A 25 12.54 -6.59 -4.52
N PHE A 26 11.74 -5.63 -4.03
CA PHE A 26 11.97 -5.05 -2.70
C PHE A 26 11.73 -6.05 -1.58
N VAL A 27 10.70 -6.89 -1.68
CA VAL A 27 10.44 -7.98 -0.74
C VAL A 27 11.60 -8.99 -0.73
N ALA A 28 12.13 -9.36 -1.89
CA ALA A 28 13.27 -10.27 -2.00
C ALA A 28 14.53 -9.68 -1.35
N LYS A 29 14.78 -8.37 -1.55
CA LYS A 29 15.89 -7.66 -0.90
C LYS A 29 15.75 -7.61 0.62
N LEU A 30 14.53 -7.53 1.16
CA LEU A 30 14.28 -7.61 2.61
C LEU A 30 14.51 -9.03 3.13
N ALA A 31 13.90 -10.04 2.50
CA ALA A 31 14.03 -11.44 2.90
C ALA A 31 15.50 -11.89 2.96
N ALA A 32 16.31 -11.51 1.96
CA ALA A 32 17.72 -11.88 1.89
C ALA A 32 18.60 -11.35 3.05
N ARG A 33 18.13 -10.37 3.85
CA ARG A 33 18.91 -9.76 4.94
C ARG A 33 18.61 -10.35 6.33
N GLY A 34 17.66 -11.28 6.42
CA GLY A 34 17.06 -11.67 7.71
C GLY A 34 16.28 -10.51 8.34
N TYR A 35 15.36 -10.80 9.25
CA TYR A 35 14.64 -9.73 9.95
C TYR A 35 15.53 -9.09 11.02
N GLN A 36 15.71 -7.78 10.92
CA GLN A 36 16.45 -7.00 11.91
C GLN A 36 15.51 -5.97 12.54
N ALA A 37 14.92 -6.33 13.68
CA ALA A 37 14.07 -5.42 14.42
C ALA A 37 14.85 -4.14 14.77
N GLY A 38 14.30 -2.99 14.38
CA GLY A 38 14.80 -1.71 14.86
C GLY A 38 14.48 -1.46 16.34
N ASP A 39 14.95 -0.35 16.87
CA ASP A 39 14.64 0.07 18.24
C ASP A 39 13.19 0.59 18.36
N ARG A 40 12.84 1.24 19.48
CA ARG A 40 11.45 1.68 19.70
C ARG A 40 11.12 3.01 18.98
N VAL A 41 12.08 3.61 18.27
CA VAL A 41 11.97 4.92 17.58
C VAL A 41 12.09 4.78 16.06
N SER A 42 12.98 3.92 15.56
CA SER A 42 13.14 3.67 14.13
C SER A 42 13.36 2.20 13.80
N ALA A 43 13.02 1.85 12.56
CA ALA A 43 13.47 0.62 11.93
C ALA A 43 14.95 0.72 11.52
N ASN A 44 15.56 -0.41 11.16
CA ASN A 44 16.86 -0.43 10.49
C ASN A 44 16.76 0.25 9.12
N PHE A 45 17.87 0.82 8.62
CA PHE A 45 17.95 1.47 7.31
C PHE A 45 17.35 0.64 6.17
N TYR A 46 17.72 -0.64 6.03
CA TYR A 46 17.22 -1.50 4.95
C TYR A 46 15.76 -1.91 5.16
N GLU A 47 15.36 -2.17 6.41
CA GLU A 47 13.96 -2.42 6.76
C GLU A 47 13.07 -1.27 6.34
N ASN A 48 13.47 -0.04 6.68
CA ASN A 48 12.69 1.15 6.41
C ASN A 48 12.63 1.48 4.92
N GLY A 49 13.79 1.55 4.25
CA GLY A 49 13.89 2.00 2.87
C GLY A 49 13.12 1.10 1.91
N TYR A 50 13.35 -0.22 1.96
CA TYR A 50 12.67 -1.16 1.06
C TYR A 50 11.19 -1.31 1.40
N SER A 51 10.80 -1.30 2.67
CA SER A 51 9.38 -1.39 3.06
C SER A 51 8.62 -0.15 2.61
N THR A 52 9.17 1.03 2.85
CA THR A 52 8.57 2.31 2.42
C THR A 52 8.42 2.36 0.89
N ALA A 53 9.48 2.01 0.14
CA ALA A 53 9.42 2.00 -1.32
C ALA A 53 8.34 1.04 -1.85
N ALA A 54 8.29 -0.20 -1.33
CA ALA A 54 7.29 -1.18 -1.72
C ALA A 54 5.86 -0.73 -1.35
N ILE A 55 5.65 -0.15 -0.17
CA ILE A 55 4.33 0.38 0.25
C ILE A 55 3.85 1.48 -0.69
N LEU A 56 4.72 2.41 -1.10
CA LEU A 56 4.38 3.48 -2.05
C LEU A 56 3.97 2.90 -3.41
N LEU A 57 4.67 1.89 -3.91
CA LEU A 57 4.30 1.20 -5.15
C LEU A 57 2.96 0.46 -5.02
N ILE A 58 2.72 -0.23 -3.89
CA ILE A 58 1.43 -0.89 -3.61
C ILE A 58 0.28 0.11 -3.64
N VAL A 59 0.46 1.30 -3.06
CA VAL A 59 -0.55 2.36 -3.08
C VAL A 59 -0.81 2.84 -4.50
N ALA A 60 0.24 3.09 -5.29
CA ALA A 60 0.12 3.47 -6.69
C ALA A 60 -0.62 2.39 -7.51
N MET A 61 -0.39 1.10 -7.23
CA MET A 61 -1.12 0.00 -7.86
C MET A 61 -2.62 0.06 -7.54
N ILE A 62 -2.99 0.30 -6.27
CA ILE A 62 -4.40 0.43 -5.87
C ILE A 62 -5.05 1.62 -6.57
N GLU A 63 -4.44 2.81 -6.54
CA GLU A 63 -4.97 4.01 -7.18
C GLU A 63 -5.13 3.81 -8.70
N SER A 64 -4.13 3.21 -9.35
CA SER A 64 -4.17 2.89 -10.79
C SER A 64 -5.29 1.92 -11.14
N MET A 65 -5.51 0.87 -10.34
CA MET A 65 -6.61 -0.08 -10.58
C MET A 65 -8.00 0.53 -10.30
N LEU A 66 -8.13 1.41 -9.29
CA LEU A 66 -9.38 2.12 -9.05
C LEU A 66 -9.71 3.08 -10.19
N GLN A 67 -8.71 3.73 -10.78
CA GLN A 67 -8.91 4.59 -11.94
C GLN A 67 -9.35 3.79 -13.18
N ARG A 68 -8.74 2.60 -13.41
CA ARG A 68 -9.20 1.66 -14.44
C ARG A 68 -10.66 1.28 -14.21
N ASP A 69 -11.01 0.87 -13.00
CA ASP A 69 -12.37 0.44 -12.67
C ASP A 69 -13.40 1.57 -12.92
N ARG A 70 -13.09 2.80 -12.53
CA ARG A 70 -13.93 3.98 -12.84
C ARG A 70 -14.13 4.19 -14.35
N TYR A 71 -13.07 4.09 -15.14
CA TYR A 71 -13.16 4.21 -16.60
C TYR A 71 -14.11 3.14 -17.17
N PHE A 72 -13.88 1.87 -16.80
CA PHE A 72 -14.67 0.74 -17.28
C PHE A 72 -16.13 0.80 -16.80
N LEU A 73 -16.39 1.41 -15.62
CA LEU A 73 -17.73 1.68 -15.09
C LEU A 73 -18.44 2.82 -15.84
N LEU A 74 -17.80 3.97 -16.04
CA LEU A 74 -18.34 5.10 -16.82
C LEU A 74 -18.66 4.68 -18.25
N LYS A 75 -17.79 3.88 -18.89
CA LYS A 75 -18.07 3.32 -20.22
C LYS A 75 -19.34 2.47 -20.24
N SER A 76 -19.65 1.75 -19.16
CA SER A 76 -20.89 0.97 -19.04
C SER A 76 -22.10 1.77 -18.56
N LYS A 77 -21.87 2.90 -17.87
CA LYS A 77 -22.90 3.75 -17.26
C LYS A 77 -22.49 5.23 -17.37
N PRO A 78 -22.61 5.85 -18.56
CA PRO A 78 -22.05 7.18 -18.83
C PRO A 78 -22.60 8.30 -17.93
N ASN A 79 -23.86 8.19 -17.50
CA ASN A 79 -24.53 9.20 -16.67
C ASN A 79 -24.30 9.01 -15.16
N MET A 80 -23.49 8.02 -14.75
CA MET A 80 -23.24 7.75 -13.35
C MET A 80 -22.25 8.76 -12.76
N LYS A 81 -22.67 9.51 -11.73
CA LYS A 81 -21.75 10.34 -10.94
C LYS A 81 -20.85 9.45 -10.08
N LEU A 82 -19.54 9.50 -10.30
CA LEU A 82 -18.55 8.75 -9.52
C LEU A 82 -17.81 9.65 -8.54
N ASN A 83 -17.46 9.11 -7.38
CA ASN A 83 -16.60 9.80 -6.43
C ASN A 83 -15.13 9.77 -6.89
N GLU A 84 -14.52 10.95 -7.00
CA GLU A 84 -13.10 11.10 -7.34
C GLU A 84 -12.17 10.70 -6.20
N VAL A 85 -12.63 10.83 -4.95
CA VAL A 85 -11.87 10.40 -3.77
C VAL A 85 -11.87 8.85 -3.71
N PRO A 86 -10.71 8.18 -3.82
CA PRO A 86 -10.63 6.71 -3.90
C PRO A 86 -11.37 5.96 -2.78
N VAL A 87 -11.26 6.43 -1.53
CA VAL A 87 -11.93 5.81 -0.39
C VAL A 87 -13.45 5.97 -0.44
N LYS A 88 -13.95 7.15 -0.88
CA LYS A 88 -15.40 7.35 -1.06
C LYS A 88 -15.92 6.49 -2.19
N TYR A 89 -15.18 6.37 -3.30
CA TYR A 89 -15.49 5.47 -4.40
C TYR A 89 -15.63 4.01 -3.93
N LEU A 90 -14.65 3.52 -3.17
CA LEU A 90 -14.69 2.17 -2.59
C LEU A 90 -15.91 1.96 -1.69
N LYS A 91 -16.21 2.93 -0.81
CA LYS A 91 -17.32 2.85 0.14
C LYS A 91 -18.69 2.93 -0.54
N GLU A 92 -18.90 3.97 -1.34
CA GLU A 92 -20.23 4.38 -1.81
C GLU A 92 -20.58 3.72 -3.14
N THR A 93 -19.64 3.67 -4.08
CA THR A 93 -19.86 3.08 -5.41
C THR A 93 -19.63 1.57 -5.41
N LEU A 94 -18.51 1.11 -4.85
CA LEU A 94 -18.15 -0.31 -4.85
C LEU A 94 -18.71 -1.10 -3.66
N ARG A 95 -19.28 -0.42 -2.65
CA ARG A 95 -19.78 -1.02 -1.40
C ARG A 95 -18.77 -1.96 -0.75
N TYR A 96 -17.48 -1.64 -0.86
CA TYR A 96 -16.39 -2.44 -0.33
C TYR A 96 -16.32 -2.31 1.19
N ARG A 97 -16.62 -3.40 1.92
CA ARG A 97 -16.72 -3.39 3.39
C ARG A 97 -15.43 -2.99 4.10
N ARG A 98 -14.26 -3.29 3.52
CA ARG A 98 -12.94 -2.97 4.11
C ARG A 98 -12.33 -1.68 3.55
N HIS A 99 -13.16 -0.74 3.05
CA HIS A 99 -12.69 0.56 2.55
C HIS A 99 -11.88 1.35 3.60
N SER A 100 -12.15 1.14 4.89
CA SER A 100 -11.42 1.77 6.00
C SER A 100 -9.97 1.28 6.12
N HIS A 101 -9.68 0.03 5.73
CA HIS A 101 -8.31 -0.50 5.72
C HIS A 101 -7.50 0.17 4.59
N VAL A 102 -8.11 0.37 3.43
CA VAL A 102 -7.49 1.09 2.30
C VAL A 102 -7.29 2.57 2.65
N ARG A 103 -8.24 3.18 3.39
CA ARG A 103 -8.06 4.54 3.92
C ARG A 103 -6.82 4.65 4.80
N GLU A 104 -6.65 3.74 5.76
CA GLU A 104 -5.46 3.76 6.64
C GLU A 104 -4.16 3.52 5.87
N LEU A 105 -4.18 2.72 4.80
CA LEU A 105 -3.04 2.58 3.91
C LEU A 105 -2.71 3.88 3.16
N PHE A 106 -3.72 4.67 2.74
CA PHE A 106 -3.48 6.01 2.19
C PHE A 106 -3.04 7.03 3.22
N GLU A 107 -3.47 6.91 4.49
CA GLU A 107 -2.93 7.72 5.59
C GLU A 107 -1.43 7.43 5.79
N LEU A 108 -1.03 6.16 5.75
CA LEU A 108 0.38 5.75 5.73
C LEU A 108 1.13 6.32 4.52
N ARG A 109 0.56 6.21 3.30
CA ARG A 109 1.15 6.82 2.11
C ARG A 109 1.37 8.31 2.29
N ASN A 110 0.41 9.02 2.87
CA ASN A 110 0.55 10.46 3.10
C ASN A 110 1.68 10.76 4.08
N ALA A 111 1.80 9.98 5.18
CA ALA A 111 2.92 10.10 6.11
C ALA A 111 4.28 9.89 5.44
N LEU A 112 4.37 8.93 4.52
CA LEU A 112 5.60 8.59 3.80
C LEU A 112 5.92 9.58 2.67
N ALA A 113 4.99 9.81 1.75
CA ALA A 113 5.19 10.57 0.52
C ALA A 113 5.29 12.08 0.75
N HIS A 114 4.59 12.61 1.75
CA HIS A 114 4.68 14.02 2.15
C HIS A 114 5.63 14.24 3.33
N ASN A 115 6.39 13.21 3.71
CA ASN A 115 7.36 13.20 4.79
C ASN A 115 6.87 13.95 6.03
N HIS A 116 5.75 13.49 6.61
CA HIS A 116 5.20 14.13 7.80
C HIS A 116 6.22 14.03 8.93
N MET A 117 6.80 15.17 9.29
CA MET A 117 7.92 15.23 10.22
C MET A 117 7.39 15.10 11.65
N TRP A 118 7.98 14.18 12.40
CA TRP A 118 7.68 13.97 13.81
C TRP A 118 8.92 14.29 14.63
N GLU A 119 8.75 15.10 15.66
CA GLU A 119 9.71 15.19 16.75
C GLU A 119 9.42 14.04 17.73
N VAL A 120 10.44 13.24 18.06
CA VAL A 120 10.31 12.07 18.93
C VAL A 120 11.25 12.20 20.11
N GLU A 121 10.69 12.22 21.32
CA GLU A 121 11.44 12.13 22.56
C GLU A 121 11.71 10.67 22.89
N TYR A 122 12.94 10.36 23.29
CA TYR A 122 13.37 9.02 23.65
C TYR A 122 14.36 9.03 24.81
N THR A 123 14.49 7.88 25.49
CA THR A 123 15.55 7.62 26.47
C THR A 123 16.49 6.53 25.94
N LEU A 124 17.76 6.57 26.37
CA LEU A 124 18.79 5.58 26.05
C LEU A 124 19.08 4.73 27.30
N PRO A 125 18.55 3.51 27.41
CA PRO A 125 18.88 2.59 28.49
C PRO A 125 20.31 2.04 28.34
N ALA A 126 20.91 1.59 29.44
CA ALA A 126 22.23 0.95 29.44
C ALA A 126 22.31 -0.32 28.56
N ALA A 127 21.18 -1.02 28.38
CA ALA A 127 21.07 -2.19 27.50
C ALA A 127 21.09 -1.85 25.99
N GLY A 128 21.18 -0.57 25.62
CA GLY A 128 21.20 -0.10 24.23
C GLY A 128 19.82 0.09 23.59
N GLY A 129 19.81 0.81 22.46
CA GLY A 129 18.60 1.13 21.68
C GLY A 129 17.73 2.24 22.28
N ARG A 130 17.07 3.04 21.43
CA ARG A 130 16.21 4.12 21.91
C ARG A 130 14.86 3.58 22.39
N THR A 131 14.46 4.00 23.59
CA THR A 131 13.12 3.74 24.15
C THR A 131 12.23 4.95 23.96
N TYR A 132 11.11 4.75 23.29
CA TYR A 132 10.17 5.81 22.96
C TYR A 132 9.49 6.42 24.20
N ARG A 133 9.35 7.76 24.23
CA ARG A 133 8.60 8.50 25.27
C ARG A 133 7.33 9.12 24.71
N LYS A 134 7.48 10.13 23.85
CA LYS A 134 6.37 10.86 23.21
C LYS A 134 6.78 11.33 21.82
N SER A 135 5.81 11.69 20.99
CA SER A 135 6.05 12.31 19.70
C SER A 135 5.09 13.45 19.45
N LYS A 136 5.55 14.44 18.69
CA LYS A 136 4.76 15.59 18.26
C LYS A 136 4.90 15.75 16.75
N LEU A 137 3.78 15.93 16.06
CA LEU A 137 3.80 16.28 14.64
C LEU A 137 4.31 17.72 14.50
N MET A 138 5.30 17.92 13.64
CA MET A 138 5.93 19.23 13.46
C MET A 138 5.13 20.13 12.50
N PRO A 139 5.07 21.46 12.76
CA PRO A 139 4.49 22.44 11.84
C PRO A 139 5.11 22.34 10.43
N GLY A 140 4.34 22.68 9.39
CA GLY A 140 4.78 22.57 8.00
C GLY A 140 4.56 21.19 7.36
N SER A 141 4.25 20.16 8.15
CA SER A 141 3.68 18.93 7.59
C SER A 141 2.28 19.21 7.07
N HIS A 142 1.97 18.86 5.82
CA HIS A 142 0.63 19.03 5.25
C HIS A 142 -0.42 18.51 6.24
N HIS A 143 -1.46 19.33 6.46
CA HIS A 143 -2.42 19.08 7.52
C HIS A 143 -2.98 17.65 7.47
N LEU A 144 -2.53 16.84 8.43
CA LEU A 144 -3.12 15.58 8.84
C LEU A 144 -4.46 15.83 9.56
N LYS A 145 -5.38 16.58 8.92
CA LYS A 145 -6.73 16.89 9.42
C LYS A 145 -7.57 15.63 9.69
N ALA A 146 -7.10 14.45 9.30
CA ALA A 146 -7.80 13.19 9.39
C ALA A 146 -7.03 12.09 10.13
N LEU A 147 -5.91 12.37 10.82
CA LEU A 147 -5.37 11.33 11.69
C LEU A 147 -6.38 11.04 12.80
N PRO A 148 -6.80 9.77 12.99
CA PRO A 148 -7.61 9.42 14.13
C PRO A 148 -6.87 9.86 15.39
N GLY A 149 -7.58 10.41 16.38
CA GLY A 149 -6.99 10.82 17.66
C GLY A 149 -6.02 9.76 18.15
N THR A 150 -4.73 10.05 18.06
CA THR A 150 -3.65 9.09 18.28
C THR A 150 -3.53 8.87 19.78
N ASN A 151 -4.46 8.09 20.36
CA ASN A 151 -4.47 7.71 21.77
C ASN A 151 -3.39 6.66 22.12
N ALA A 152 -2.35 6.51 21.30
CA ALA A 152 -1.27 5.58 21.52
C ALA A 152 0.03 6.34 21.74
N ARG A 153 0.84 5.82 22.67
CA ARG A 153 2.18 6.32 22.95
C ARG A 153 2.95 6.49 21.62
N ILE A 154 2.96 5.48 20.74
CA ILE A 154 3.50 5.55 19.37
C ILE A 154 2.36 5.76 18.35
N PRO A 155 2.41 6.79 17.49
CA PRO A 155 1.41 7.04 16.45
C PRO A 155 1.24 5.86 15.49
N ARG A 156 0.03 5.29 15.51
CA ARG A 156 -0.41 4.23 14.62
C ARG A 156 -1.84 4.48 14.16
N THR A 157 -2.18 3.95 12.99
CA THR A 157 -3.58 3.92 12.54
C THR A 157 -4.42 3.01 13.47
N ARG A 158 -5.76 3.14 13.44
CA ARG A 158 -6.62 2.53 14.46
C ARG A 158 -6.95 1.06 14.18
N ILE A 159 -7.16 0.70 12.92
CA ILE A 159 -7.70 -0.59 12.49
C ILE A 159 -6.56 -1.55 12.13
N VAL A 160 -5.75 -1.19 11.14
CA VAL A 160 -4.64 -2.02 10.62
C VAL A 160 -3.37 -1.85 11.46
N LYS A 161 -3.27 -0.77 12.24
CA LYS A 161 -2.10 -0.45 13.08
C LYS A 161 -0.83 -0.24 12.25
N PHE A 162 -0.92 0.50 11.16
CA PHE A 162 0.26 0.99 10.43
C PHE A 162 1.02 2.00 11.29
N ASN A 163 2.36 1.97 11.28
CA ASN A 163 3.17 3.00 11.91
C ASN A 163 3.07 4.32 11.14
N LEU A 164 2.69 5.40 11.82
CA LEU A 164 2.58 6.74 11.22
C LEU A 164 3.86 7.57 11.35
N LEU A 165 4.84 7.08 12.12
CA LEU A 165 6.20 7.61 12.14
C LEU A 165 6.96 7.01 10.94
N PRO A 166 7.37 7.82 9.94
CA PRO A 166 8.03 7.30 8.74
C PRO A 166 9.27 6.45 9.06
N ALA A 167 10.11 6.91 10.01
CA ALA A 167 11.31 6.20 10.43
C ALA A 167 11.02 4.82 11.08
N ARG A 168 9.78 4.57 11.50
CA ARG A 168 9.32 3.35 12.19
C ARG A 168 8.46 2.46 11.28
N VAL A 169 8.49 2.68 9.97
CA VAL A 169 7.94 1.74 8.99
C VAL A 169 8.96 0.63 8.73
N ASP A 170 8.52 -0.62 8.76
CA ASP A 170 9.35 -1.82 8.50
C ASP A 170 8.56 -2.90 7.75
N ARG A 171 9.16 -4.08 7.57
CA ARG A 171 8.53 -5.18 6.82
C ARG A 171 7.21 -5.66 7.43
N THR A 172 6.97 -5.45 8.72
CA THR A 172 5.67 -5.80 9.34
C THR A 172 4.54 -4.90 8.82
N ASP A 173 4.82 -3.63 8.51
CA ASP A 173 3.86 -2.76 7.84
C ASP A 173 3.70 -3.12 6.36
N LEU A 174 4.79 -3.56 5.70
CA LEU A 174 4.71 -4.05 4.31
C LEU A 174 3.81 -5.28 4.20
N VAL A 175 3.91 -6.27 5.10
CA VAL A 175 3.01 -7.43 5.12
C VAL A 175 1.55 -7.00 5.22
N LYS A 176 1.23 -6.09 6.14
CA LYS A 176 -0.13 -5.53 6.29
C LYS A 176 -0.58 -4.80 5.02
N ALA A 177 0.29 -4.04 4.38
CA ALA A 177 -0.02 -3.31 3.15
C ALA A 177 -0.33 -4.27 1.99
N LEU A 178 0.45 -5.36 1.86
CA LEU A 178 0.19 -6.43 0.91
C LEU A 178 -1.15 -7.13 1.18
N ASP A 179 -1.49 -7.42 2.45
CA ASP A 179 -2.79 -8.01 2.80
C ASP A 179 -3.96 -7.07 2.41
N VAL A 180 -3.84 -5.76 2.71
CA VAL A 180 -4.85 -4.75 2.32
C VAL A 180 -4.99 -4.68 0.79
N CYS A 181 -3.87 -4.69 0.07
CA CYS A 181 -3.80 -4.67 -1.38
C CYS A 181 -4.50 -5.90 -2.00
N ASN A 182 -4.14 -7.10 -1.53
CA ASN A 182 -4.73 -8.36 -1.99
C ASN A 182 -6.24 -8.38 -1.78
N HIS A 183 -6.72 -7.93 -0.62
CA HIS A 183 -8.16 -7.85 -0.36
C HIS A 183 -8.88 -6.83 -1.26
N ALA A 184 -8.27 -5.67 -1.52
CA ALA A 184 -8.83 -4.67 -2.43
C ALA A 184 -8.92 -5.21 -3.86
N PHE A 185 -7.85 -5.83 -4.37
CA PHE A 185 -7.83 -6.43 -5.71
C PHE A 185 -8.75 -7.63 -5.84
N ALA A 186 -8.89 -8.47 -4.81
CA ALA A 186 -9.87 -9.55 -4.82
C ALA A 186 -11.31 -9.02 -4.95
N HIS A 187 -11.62 -7.87 -4.33
CA HIS A 187 -12.92 -7.22 -4.47
C HIS A 187 -13.14 -6.66 -5.89
N LEU A 188 -12.12 -6.01 -6.47
CA LEU A 188 -12.18 -5.53 -7.85
C LEU A 188 -12.31 -6.68 -8.86
N TYR A 189 -11.68 -7.83 -8.60
CA TYR A 189 -11.74 -9.01 -9.46
C TYR A 189 -13.14 -9.64 -9.51
N LYS A 190 -13.82 -9.77 -8.36
CA LYS A 190 -15.14 -10.43 -8.26
C LYS A 190 -16.26 -9.73 -9.02
N LYS A 191 -16.09 -8.49 -9.48
CA LYS A 191 -17.17 -7.70 -10.08
C LYS A 191 -17.37 -7.88 -11.59
N GLU A 192 -16.83 -8.95 -12.19
CA GLU A 192 -17.04 -9.35 -13.61
C GLU A 192 -16.73 -8.28 -14.68
N GLN A 193 -16.21 -7.09 -14.31
CA GLN A 193 -15.90 -6.00 -15.24
C GLN A 193 -14.51 -6.14 -15.89
N ARG A 194 -14.40 -7.09 -16.82
CA ARG A 194 -13.29 -7.29 -17.80
C ARG A 194 -11.95 -7.71 -17.14
N PRO A 195 -11.60 -9.02 -17.19
CA PRO A 195 -10.65 -9.70 -16.29
C PRO A 195 -9.21 -9.20 -16.46
N VAL A 196 -8.60 -8.75 -15.37
CA VAL A 196 -7.14 -8.82 -15.21
C VAL A 196 -6.94 -9.83 -14.10
N ARG A 197 -6.26 -10.95 -14.39
CA ARG A 197 -5.90 -11.98 -13.41
C ARG A 197 -4.75 -11.51 -12.51
N PHE A 198 -4.87 -10.28 -12.02
CA PHE A 198 -3.84 -9.52 -11.34
C PHE A 198 -3.24 -10.28 -10.14
N LEU A 199 -4.08 -10.96 -9.37
CA LEU A 199 -3.64 -11.69 -8.18
C LEU A 199 -2.93 -13.02 -8.48
N ASP A 200 -3.14 -13.56 -9.68
CA ASP A 200 -2.60 -14.85 -10.10
C ASP A 200 -1.36 -14.70 -10.99
N ASP A 201 -0.98 -13.46 -11.33
CA ASP A 201 0.26 -13.18 -12.05
C ASP A 201 1.46 -13.72 -11.27
N ILE A 202 2.31 -14.47 -11.95
CA ILE A 202 3.51 -15.08 -11.37
C ILE A 202 4.62 -14.03 -11.36
N ILE A 203 5.11 -13.74 -10.16
CA ILE A 203 6.27 -12.88 -9.91
C ILE A 203 7.48 -13.72 -9.49
N VAL A 204 8.67 -13.16 -9.68
CA VAL A 204 9.91 -13.72 -9.14
C VAL A 204 10.22 -13.00 -7.82
N CYS A 205 10.33 -13.75 -6.72
CA CYS A 205 10.76 -13.20 -5.43
C CYS A 205 11.99 -13.99 -4.95
N GLY A 206 13.18 -13.40 -5.12
CA GLY A 206 14.45 -14.08 -4.89
C GLY A 206 14.61 -15.24 -5.88
N LYS A 207 14.63 -16.48 -5.38
CA LYS A 207 14.69 -17.71 -6.21
C LYS A 207 13.32 -18.36 -6.43
N ARG A 208 12.24 -17.81 -5.88
CA ARG A 208 10.91 -18.41 -5.93
C ARG A 208 10.05 -17.76 -7.00
N HIS A 209 9.25 -18.58 -7.68
CA HIS A 209 8.17 -18.13 -8.56
C HIS A 209 6.86 -18.34 -7.81
N ILE A 210 6.18 -17.24 -7.46
CA ILE A 210 4.94 -17.30 -6.69
C ILE A 210 3.89 -16.38 -7.30
N PRO A 211 2.58 -16.70 -7.18
CA PRO A 211 1.52 -15.73 -7.44
C PRO A 211 1.69 -14.47 -6.59
N PHE A 212 1.43 -13.28 -7.14
CA PHE A 212 1.53 -12.01 -6.39
C PHE A 212 0.73 -12.03 -5.08
N LYS A 213 -0.45 -12.68 -5.07
CA LYS A 213 -1.27 -12.83 -3.85
C LYS A 213 -0.57 -13.56 -2.69
N GLN A 214 0.44 -14.38 -2.96
CA GLN A 214 1.19 -15.12 -1.93
C GLN A 214 2.37 -14.31 -1.37
N LEU A 215 2.66 -13.12 -1.90
CA LEU A 215 3.82 -12.32 -1.47
C LEU A 215 3.75 -11.90 0.00
N ALA A 216 2.55 -11.62 0.51
CA ALA A 216 2.34 -11.30 1.93
C ALA A 216 2.70 -12.48 2.85
N GLU A 217 2.28 -13.69 2.47
CA GLU A 217 2.59 -14.92 3.20
C GLU A 217 4.07 -15.27 3.11
N PHE A 218 4.66 -15.13 1.93
CA PHE A 218 6.10 -15.28 1.73
C PHE A 218 6.88 -14.38 2.70
N LEU A 219 6.62 -13.07 2.72
CA LEU A 219 7.32 -12.15 3.60
C LEU A 219 7.03 -12.39 5.09
N ARG A 220 5.81 -12.84 5.43
CA ARG A 220 5.44 -13.18 6.81
C ARG A 220 6.26 -14.36 7.35
N ASN A 221 6.63 -15.32 6.51
CA ASN A 221 7.49 -16.44 6.88
C ASN A 221 8.97 -16.05 7.06
N GLU A 222 9.33 -14.81 6.71
CA GLU A 222 10.68 -14.23 6.85
C GLU A 222 10.74 -13.18 8.00
N LEU A 223 9.75 -13.19 8.91
CA LEU A 223 9.70 -12.43 10.16
C LEU A 223 10.33 -13.22 11.31
#